data_AF-A0A9E6VSQ0-F1
#
_entry.id   AF-A0A9E6VSQ0-F1
#
_cell.length_a   1.000
_cell.length_b   1.000
_cell.length_c   1.000
_cell.angle_alpha   90.00
_cell.angle_beta   90.00
_cell.angle_gamma   90.00
#
_symmetry.space_group_name_H-M   'P 1'
#
loop_
_entity.id
_entity.type
_entity.pdbx_description
1 polymer ?
#
loop_
_entity_poly.entity_id
_entity_poly.type
_entity_poly.pdbx_seq_one_letter_code
_entity_poly.pdbx_strand_id
1 'polypeptide(L)'
;MKFVQLLRKSNQHLRKHPPASAQKISGDFFTSGAAWMHEQLHPLENDRSRAFNRSVNYAFYGFMKYAVSLLAFGVSFFILLRVNVWLTPLAVPVFYFFEIHFLFLFPLLIDGSPQPIRSSIKATYRTGVFSALFNVMPIGIYMMFGLLNFRDPLRNWYAGCYSILTWYNDEIRART
;
A
#
# COMPACT_ATOMS: atom_id res chain seq x y z
N MET A 1 7.30 -6.97 11.98
CA MET A 1 5.99 -7.09 12.68
C MET A 1 5.08 -8.08 11.97
N LYS A 2 4.13 -8.72 12.68
CA LYS A 2 3.14 -9.62 12.05
C LYS A 2 1.94 -8.81 11.54
N PHE A 3 1.41 -9.14 10.36
CA PHE A 3 0.28 -8.42 9.73
C PHE A 3 -0.95 -8.27 10.64
N VAL A 4 -1.24 -9.27 11.50
CA VAL A 4 -2.36 -9.23 12.46
C VAL A 4 -2.24 -8.04 13.42
N GLN A 5 -1.02 -7.77 13.89
CA GLN A 5 -0.77 -6.65 14.79
C GLN A 5 -0.96 -5.31 14.08
N LEU A 6 -0.48 -5.21 12.83
CA LEU A 6 -0.67 -4.02 12.00
C LEU A 6 -2.16 -3.74 11.78
N LEU A 7 -2.93 -4.72 11.29
CA LEU A 7 -4.36 -4.58 11.08
C LEU A 7 -5.13 -4.25 12.36
N ARG A 8 -4.74 -4.81 13.50
CA ARG A 8 -5.36 -4.50 14.80
C ARG A 8 -5.12 -3.05 15.20
N LYS A 9 -3.87 -2.57 15.12
CA LYS A 9 -3.52 -1.16 15.38
C LYS A 9 -4.28 -0.23 14.44
N SER A 10 -4.30 -0.52 13.15
CA SER A 10 -5.00 0.26 12.12
C SER A 10 -6.50 0.36 12.39
N ASN A 11 -7.15 -0.76 12.72
CA ASN A 11 -8.56 -0.76 13.05
C ASN A 11 -8.88 0.00 14.34
N GLN A 12 -8.01 -0.07 15.36
CA GLN A 12 -8.17 0.71 16.58
C GLN A 12 -8.02 2.22 16.30
N HIS A 13 -7.06 2.59 15.46
CA HIS A 13 -6.85 3.98 15.04
C HIS A 13 -8.07 4.51 14.28
N LEU A 14 -8.54 3.81 13.25
CA LEU A 14 -9.68 4.24 12.43
C LEU A 14 -11.02 4.22 13.17
N ARG A 15 -11.15 3.49 14.28
CA ARG A 15 -12.31 3.60 15.17
C ARG A 15 -12.33 4.93 15.93
N LYS A 16 -11.15 5.45 16.29
CA LYS A 16 -11.00 6.74 16.99
C LYS A 16 -11.01 7.91 16.02
N HIS A 17 -10.45 7.71 14.83
CA HIS A 17 -10.32 8.68 13.76
C HIS A 17 -10.94 8.09 12.48
N PRO A 18 -12.27 8.02 12.39
CA PRO A 18 -12.92 7.51 11.19
C PRO A 18 -12.45 8.34 9.98
N PRO A 19 -12.08 7.70 8.87
CA PRO A 19 -11.73 8.44 7.67
C PRO A 19 -12.96 9.28 7.31
N ALA A 20 -12.76 10.59 7.08
CA ALA A 20 -13.85 11.46 6.68
C ALA A 20 -14.51 10.83 5.44
N SER A 21 -15.74 10.34 5.60
CA SER A 21 -16.47 9.48 4.66
C SER A 21 -16.79 10.14 3.31
N ALA A 22 -16.23 11.33 3.06
CA ALA A 22 -16.53 12.20 1.95
C ALA A 22 -15.29 13.00 1.50
N GLN A 23 -14.09 12.40 1.47
CA GLN A 23 -13.15 12.86 0.44
C GLN A 23 -13.84 12.56 -0.89
N LYS A 24 -14.51 13.59 -1.45
CA LYS A 24 -15.11 13.57 -2.78
C LYS A 24 -14.12 12.84 -3.65
N ILE A 25 -14.56 11.74 -4.27
CA ILE A 25 -13.76 11.01 -5.26
C ILE A 25 -13.52 12.01 -6.39
N SER A 26 -12.50 12.84 -6.21
CA SER A 26 -11.98 13.72 -7.24
C SER A 26 -11.30 12.82 -8.27
N GLY A 27 -11.14 13.29 -9.49
CA GLY A 27 -10.64 12.48 -10.61
C GLY A 27 -9.28 11.81 -10.40
N ASP A 28 -8.57 12.11 -9.30
CA ASP A 28 -7.29 11.52 -8.95
C ASP A 28 -7.34 10.76 -7.60
N PHE A 29 -7.75 9.49 -7.70
CA PHE A 29 -7.79 8.54 -6.59
C PHE A 29 -6.44 8.40 -5.86
N PHE A 30 -5.33 8.42 -6.62
CA PHE A 30 -3.99 8.26 -6.04
C PHE A 30 -3.55 9.50 -5.27
N THR A 31 -3.80 10.69 -5.80
CA THR A 31 -3.48 11.94 -5.10
C THR A 31 -4.31 12.11 -3.83
N SER A 32 -5.60 11.75 -3.87
CA SER A 32 -6.48 11.80 -2.70
C SER A 32 -6.02 10.79 -1.63
N GLY A 33 -5.69 9.56 -2.04
CA GLY A 33 -5.11 8.55 -1.16
C GLY A 33 -3.78 8.99 -0.55
N ALA A 34 -2.89 9.60 -1.33
CA ALA A 34 -1.61 10.14 -0.85
C ALA A 34 -1.80 11.28 0.15
N ALA A 35 -2.76 12.18 -0.09
CA ALA A 35 -3.09 13.26 0.85
C ALA A 35 -3.62 12.70 2.17
N TRP A 36 -4.52 11.71 2.12
CA TRP A 36 -4.98 11.02 3.32
C TRP A 36 -3.82 10.33 4.05
N MET A 37 -2.92 9.65 3.33
CA MET A 37 -1.75 9.00 3.92
C MET A 37 -0.81 10.01 4.60
N HIS A 38 -0.64 11.20 4.02
CA HIS A 38 0.14 12.29 4.61
C HIS A 38 -0.50 12.78 5.92
N GLU A 39 -1.81 12.99 5.95
CA GLU A 39 -2.55 13.33 7.19
C GLU A 39 -2.38 12.27 8.29
N GLN A 40 -2.30 10.98 7.91
CA GLN A 40 -2.09 9.89 8.87
C GLN A 40 -0.62 9.71 9.30
N LEU A 41 0.34 10.20 8.53
CA LEU A 41 1.76 10.22 8.90
C LEU A 41 2.06 11.34 9.91
N HIS A 42 1.35 12.47 9.84
CA HIS A 42 1.54 13.62 10.74
C HIS A 42 1.50 13.27 12.24
N PRO A 43 0.51 12.50 12.75
CA PRO A 43 0.49 12.07 14.15
C PRO A 43 1.63 11.14 14.55
N LEU A 44 2.28 10.49 13.56
CA LEU A 44 3.44 9.63 13.78
C LEU A 44 4.75 10.42 13.76
N GLU A 45 4.72 11.70 13.37
CA GLU A 45 5.85 12.62 13.35
C GLU A 45 5.91 13.53 14.58
N ASN A 46 7.12 13.79 15.08
CA ASN A 46 7.36 14.89 16.02
C ASN A 46 7.47 16.26 15.31
N ASP A 47 7.63 16.29 13.98
CA ASP A 47 7.85 17.50 13.19
C ASP A 47 6.63 17.82 12.31
N ARG A 48 5.70 18.61 12.84
CA ARG A 48 4.40 18.93 12.22
C ARG A 48 4.47 19.85 10.99
N SER A 49 5.66 20.11 10.44
CA SER A 49 5.89 21.23 9.53
C SER A 49 5.88 20.90 8.03
N ARG A 50 5.90 19.61 7.65
CA ARG A 50 5.93 19.25 6.21
C ARG A 50 4.55 19.32 5.57
N ALA A 51 4.36 20.32 4.73
CA ALA A 51 3.18 20.46 3.88
C ALA A 51 3.12 19.36 2.80
N PHE A 52 1.90 18.92 2.46
CA PHE A 52 1.68 17.94 1.39
C PHE A 52 2.11 18.52 0.03
N ASN A 53 3.09 17.88 -0.62
CA ASN A 53 3.61 18.37 -1.89
C ASN A 53 2.73 17.95 -3.07
N ARG A 54 1.80 18.82 -3.47
CA ARG A 54 0.91 18.60 -4.63
C ARG A 54 1.61 18.60 -5.99
N SER A 55 2.87 19.02 -6.09
CA SER A 55 3.60 18.98 -7.36
C SER A 55 4.04 17.56 -7.75
N VAL A 56 4.03 16.61 -6.80
CA VAL A 56 4.35 15.21 -7.07
C VAL A 56 3.19 14.56 -7.83
N ASN A 57 3.49 13.91 -8.95
CA ASN A 57 2.50 13.20 -9.76
C ASN A 57 2.19 11.82 -9.15
N TYR A 58 1.42 11.79 -8.07
CA TYR A 58 1.02 10.56 -7.39
C TYR A 58 0.23 9.60 -8.30
N ALA A 59 -0.57 10.13 -9.22
CA ALA A 59 -1.28 9.34 -10.21
C ALA A 59 -0.33 8.50 -11.07
N PHE A 60 0.70 9.14 -11.64
CA PHE A 60 1.68 8.45 -12.47
C PHE A 60 2.35 7.29 -11.72
N TYR A 61 2.82 7.53 -10.49
CA TYR A 61 3.46 6.48 -9.68
C TYR A 61 2.49 5.36 -9.29
N GLY A 62 1.24 5.70 -8.98
CA GLY A 62 0.18 4.74 -8.74
C GLY A 62 -0.07 3.85 -9.96
N PHE A 63 -0.32 4.45 -11.12
CA PHE A 63 -0.52 3.73 -12.37
C PHE A 63 0.67 2.86 -12.73
N MET A 64 1.89 3.39 -12.64
CA MET A 64 3.11 2.63 -12.92
C MET A 64 3.21 1.39 -12.01
N LYS A 65 3.00 1.53 -10.70
CA LYS A 65 3.02 0.42 -9.74
C LYS A 65 2.03 -0.68 -10.15
N TYR A 66 0.79 -0.31 -10.40
CA TYR A 66 -0.26 -1.28 -10.71
C TYR A 66 -0.10 -1.85 -12.13
N ALA A 67 0.34 -1.07 -13.11
CA ALA A 67 0.61 -1.54 -14.46
C ALA A 67 1.68 -2.64 -14.49
N VAL A 68 2.80 -2.45 -13.78
CA VAL A 68 3.86 -3.46 -13.68
C VAL A 68 3.35 -4.73 -13.00
N SER A 69 2.63 -4.57 -11.88
CA SER A 69 2.12 -5.72 -11.10
C SER A 69 1.05 -6.50 -11.87
N LEU A 70 0.14 -5.79 -12.57
CA LEU A 70 -0.91 -6.40 -13.41
C LEU A 70 -0.35 -7.03 -14.68
N LEU A 71 0.71 -6.46 -15.28
CA LEU A 71 1.38 -7.08 -16.41
C LEU A 71 2.01 -8.42 -16.01
N ALA A 72 2.71 -8.45 -14.87
CA ALA A 72 3.28 -9.69 -14.32
C ALA A 72 2.20 -10.73 -14.00
N PHE A 73 1.07 -10.29 -13.43
CA PHE A 73 -0.12 -11.14 -13.22
C PHE A 73 -0.66 -11.69 -14.55
N GLY A 74 -0.87 -10.84 -15.56
CA GLY A 74 -1.44 -11.24 -16.84
C GLY A 74 -0.56 -12.24 -17.59
N VAL A 75 0.75 -12.01 -17.63
CA VAL A 75 1.73 -12.92 -18.25
C VAL A 75 1.76 -14.26 -17.51
N SER A 76 1.86 -14.25 -16.17
CA SER A 76 1.88 -15.49 -15.39
C SER A 76 0.55 -16.25 -15.48
N PHE A 77 -0.59 -15.57 -15.42
CA PHE A 77 -1.91 -16.15 -15.60
C PHE A 77 -2.06 -16.81 -16.97
N PHE A 78 -1.64 -16.14 -18.04
CA PHE A 78 -1.70 -16.68 -19.39
C PHE A 78 -0.82 -17.94 -19.54
N ILE A 79 0.41 -17.91 -19.03
CA ILE A 79 1.30 -19.08 -19.05
C ILE A 79 0.69 -20.24 -18.26
N LEU A 80 0.22 -20.00 -17.03
CA LEU A 80 -0.34 -21.03 -16.16
C LEU A 80 -1.64 -21.61 -16.73
N LEU A 81 -2.47 -20.79 -17.39
CA LEU A 81 -3.68 -21.24 -18.07
C LEU A 81 -3.36 -22.24 -19.20
N ARG A 82 -2.25 -22.03 -19.92
CA ARG A 82 -1.79 -22.94 -20.98
C ARG A 82 -1.20 -24.24 -20.44
N VAL A 83 -0.68 -24.23 -19.21
CA VAL A 83 -0.14 -25.43 -18.54
C VAL A 83 -1.27 -26.23 -17.88
N ASN A 84 -2.04 -25.61 -16.99
CA ASN A 84 -3.17 -26.22 -16.29
C ASN A 84 -4.02 -25.13 -15.61
N VAL A 85 -5.33 -25.13 -15.88
CA VAL A 85 -6.30 -24.17 -15.32
C VAL A 85 -6.26 -24.13 -13.78
N TRP A 86 -6.04 -25.26 -13.11
CA TRP A 86 -5.95 -25.33 -11.64
C TRP A 86 -4.72 -24.61 -11.06
N LEU A 87 -3.70 -24.33 -11.87
CA LEU A 87 -2.52 -23.59 -11.45
C LEU A 87 -2.69 -22.07 -11.54
N THR A 88 -3.74 -21.58 -12.22
CA THR A 88 -3.97 -20.14 -12.40
C THR A 88 -4.00 -19.31 -11.11
N PRO A 89 -4.43 -19.81 -9.93
CA PRO A 89 -4.33 -19.05 -8.68
C PRO A 89 -2.89 -18.68 -8.29
N LEU A 90 -1.87 -19.39 -8.80
CA LEU A 90 -0.45 -19.06 -8.57
C LEU A 90 0.00 -17.75 -9.21
N ALA A 91 -0.80 -17.16 -10.11
CA ALA A 91 -0.56 -15.81 -10.63
C ALA A 91 -0.69 -14.73 -9.54
N VAL A 92 -1.50 -14.98 -8.50
CA VAL A 92 -1.70 -14.00 -7.40
C VAL A 92 -0.41 -13.76 -6.59
N PRO A 93 0.34 -14.79 -6.15
CA PRO A 93 1.67 -14.59 -5.58
C PRO A 93 2.63 -13.81 -6.50
N VAL A 94 2.56 -14.03 -7.82
CA VAL A 94 3.39 -13.27 -8.78
C VAL A 94 3.03 -11.80 -8.78
N PHE A 95 1.73 -11.45 -8.80
CA PHE A 95 1.28 -10.06 -8.64
C PHE A 95 1.89 -9.43 -7.39
N TYR A 96 1.72 -10.07 -6.23
CA TYR A 96 2.19 -9.53 -4.96
C TYR A 96 3.71 -9.46 -4.88
N PHE A 97 4.44 -10.39 -5.53
CA PHE A 97 5.89 -10.33 -5.61
C PHE A 97 6.36 -9.04 -6.28
N PHE A 98 5.73 -8.59 -7.36
CA PHE A 98 6.05 -7.29 -7.96
C PHE A 98 5.52 -6.13 -7.11
N GLU A 99 4.31 -6.27 -6.57
CA GLU A 99 3.68 -5.21 -5.79
C GLU A 99 4.50 -4.79 -4.56
N ILE A 100 5.09 -5.76 -3.84
CA ILE A 100 5.84 -5.51 -2.60
C ILE A 100 7.09 -4.65 -2.83
N HIS A 101 7.64 -4.57 -4.04
CA HIS A 101 8.76 -3.69 -4.38
C HIS A 101 8.37 -2.21 -4.37
N PHE A 102 7.08 -1.93 -4.53
CA PHE A 102 6.49 -0.59 -4.48
C PHE A 102 5.67 -0.36 -3.21
N LEU A 103 5.79 -1.24 -2.21
CA LEU A 103 5.03 -1.19 -0.97
C LEU A 103 5.17 0.16 -0.27
N PHE A 104 6.40 0.68 -0.20
CA PHE A 104 6.74 1.92 0.49
C PHE A 104 6.85 3.13 -0.44
N LEU A 105 6.44 2.99 -1.70
CA LEU A 105 6.59 4.05 -2.71
C LEU A 105 5.84 5.33 -2.31
N PHE A 106 4.58 5.23 -1.91
CA PHE A 106 3.77 6.39 -1.51
C PHE A 106 4.31 7.09 -0.25
N PRO A 107 4.62 6.39 0.86
CA PRO A 107 5.27 7.01 2.01
C PRO A 107 6.58 7.72 1.66
N LEU A 108 7.42 7.11 0.82
CA LEU A 108 8.68 7.71 0.37
C LEU A 108 8.48 8.95 -0.51
N LEU A 109 7.45 8.97 -1.35
CA LEU A 109 7.06 10.15 -2.13
C LEU A 109 6.58 11.28 -1.23
N ILE A 110 5.79 10.95 -0.20
CA ILE A 110 5.31 11.92 0.80
C ILE A 110 6.49 12.51 1.58
N ASP A 111 7.48 11.68 1.95
CA ASP A 111 8.70 12.12 2.63
C ASP A 111 9.68 12.88 1.73
N GLY A 112 9.39 13.02 0.43
CA GLY A 112 10.23 13.74 -0.53
C GLY A 112 11.53 13.01 -0.87
N SER A 113 11.55 11.67 -0.81
CA SER A 113 12.73 10.88 -1.17
C SER A 113 13.17 11.19 -2.62
N PRO A 114 14.46 11.46 -2.87
CA PRO A 114 14.95 11.82 -4.21
C PRO A 114 14.90 10.66 -5.21
N GLN A 115 14.93 9.40 -4.73
CA GLN A 115 14.89 8.19 -5.55
C GLN A 115 13.84 7.21 -5.02
N PRO A 116 12.54 7.55 -5.08
CA PRO A 116 11.49 6.87 -4.30
C PRO A 116 11.32 5.40 -4.71
N ILE A 117 11.47 5.06 -6.00
CA ILE A 117 11.40 3.69 -6.51
C ILE A 117 12.55 2.85 -5.95
N ARG A 118 13.79 3.33 -6.09
CA ARG A 118 14.99 2.62 -5.62
C ARG A 118 14.97 2.47 -4.10
N SER A 119 14.56 3.51 -3.39
CA SER A 119 14.41 3.48 -1.94
C SER A 119 13.33 2.48 -1.50
N SER A 120 12.21 2.39 -2.22
CA SER A 120 11.15 1.42 -1.95
C SER A 120 11.64 -0.01 -2.14
N ILE A 121 12.32 -0.29 -3.27
CA ILE A 121 12.93 -1.60 -3.53
C ILE A 121 13.92 -1.95 -2.42
N LYS A 122 14.86 -1.04 -2.13
CA LYS A 122 15.86 -1.24 -1.07
C LYS A 122 15.21 -1.52 0.29
N ALA A 123 14.14 -0.80 0.62
CA ALA A 123 13.36 -1.01 1.84
C ALA A 123 12.74 -2.42 1.86
N THR A 124 12.12 -2.88 0.77
CA THR A 124 11.56 -4.23 0.65
C THR A 124 12.61 -5.32 0.88
N TYR A 125 13.80 -5.18 0.26
CA TYR A 125 14.89 -6.13 0.49
C TYR A 125 15.44 -6.07 1.92
N ARG A 126 15.51 -4.89 2.54
CA ARG A 126 15.94 -4.72 3.94
C ARG A 126 14.97 -5.39 4.91
N THR A 127 13.68 -5.34 4.64
CA THR A 127 12.63 -6.02 5.43
C THR A 127 12.59 -7.53 5.16
N GLY A 128 13.11 -7.96 4.00
CA GLY A 128 13.09 -9.34 3.52
C GLY A 128 11.89 -9.59 2.62
N VAL A 129 12.15 -10.02 1.38
CA VAL A 129 11.13 -10.19 0.32
C VAL A 129 10.01 -11.14 0.73
N PHE A 130 10.33 -12.29 1.32
CA PHE A 130 9.32 -13.24 1.78
C PHE A 130 8.51 -12.70 2.96
N SER A 131 9.16 -12.00 3.90
CA SER A 131 8.47 -11.34 5.02
C SER A 131 7.50 -10.27 4.51
N ALA A 132 7.92 -9.48 3.51
CA ALA A 132 7.06 -8.53 2.81
C ALA A 132 5.86 -9.23 2.17
N LEU A 133 6.11 -10.27 1.37
CA LEU A 133 5.06 -11.03 0.69
C LEU A 133 4.01 -11.61 1.63
N PHE A 134 4.45 -12.33 2.68
CA PHE A 134 3.55 -12.99 3.63
C PHE A 134 2.81 -12.04 4.58
N ASN A 135 3.28 -10.81 4.75
CA ASN A 135 2.56 -9.80 5.52
C ASN A 135 1.61 -8.97 4.64
N VAL A 136 2.00 -8.61 3.42
CA VAL A 136 1.20 -7.77 2.53
C VAL A 136 0.04 -8.54 1.94
N MET A 137 0.22 -9.81 1.53
CA MET A 137 -0.83 -10.58 0.89
C MET A 137 -2.10 -10.72 1.77
N PRO A 138 -2.02 -11.06 3.07
CA PRO A 138 -3.20 -11.05 3.94
C PRO A 138 -3.83 -9.66 4.11
N ILE A 139 -3.03 -8.59 4.12
CA ILE A 139 -3.53 -7.21 4.20
C ILE A 139 -4.32 -6.87 2.94
N GLY A 140 -3.79 -7.18 1.76
CA GLY A 140 -4.47 -6.94 0.49
C GLY A 140 -5.76 -7.76 0.37
N ILE A 141 -5.76 -9.02 0.80
CA ILE A 141 -6.98 -9.84 0.90
C ILE A 141 -8.02 -9.17 1.82
N TYR A 142 -7.59 -8.69 2.99
CA TYR A 142 -8.47 -7.98 3.93
C TYR A 142 -9.06 -6.69 3.34
N MET A 143 -8.27 -5.93 2.58
CA MET A 143 -8.73 -4.74 1.84
C MET A 143 -9.79 -5.10 0.81
N MET A 144 -9.55 -6.15 0.01
CA MET A 144 -10.47 -6.62 -1.03
C MET A 144 -11.81 -7.10 -0.46
N PHE A 145 -11.80 -7.84 0.65
CA PHE A 145 -13.04 -8.25 1.32
C PHE A 145 -13.86 -7.08 1.85
N GLY A 146 -13.22 -5.94 2.15
CA GLY A 146 -13.92 -4.72 2.56
C GLY A 146 -14.83 -4.16 1.48
N LEU A 147 -14.45 -4.30 0.21
CA LEU A 147 -15.25 -3.80 -0.93
C LEU A 147 -16.62 -4.49 -1.04
N LEU A 148 -16.79 -5.68 -0.44
CA LEU A 148 -18.07 -6.38 -0.37
C LEU A 148 -19.03 -5.79 0.69
N ASN A 149 -18.53 -4.91 1.57
CA ASN A 149 -19.36 -4.24 2.57
C ASN A 149 -19.96 -2.95 1.99
N PHE A 150 -21.20 -3.03 1.51
CA PHE A 150 -21.91 -1.90 0.89
C PHE A 150 -22.08 -0.67 1.79
N ARG A 151 -22.02 -0.81 3.12
CA ARG A 151 -22.18 0.33 4.05
C ARG A 151 -20.92 1.18 4.15
N ASP A 152 -19.75 0.55 4.04
CA ASP A 152 -18.45 1.20 4.22
C ASP A 152 -17.35 0.40 3.48
N PRO A 153 -17.35 0.45 2.14
CA PRO A 153 -16.49 -0.40 1.33
C PRO A 153 -15.00 -0.04 1.46
N LEU A 154 -14.69 1.21 1.83
CA LEU A 154 -13.33 1.74 1.87
C LEU A 154 -12.65 1.61 3.23
N ARG A 155 -13.38 1.28 4.31
CA ARG A 155 -12.77 1.18 5.64
C ARG A 155 -11.62 0.19 5.72
N ASN A 156 -11.77 -1.01 5.16
CA ASN A 156 -10.67 -1.98 5.18
C ASN A 156 -9.52 -1.52 4.28
N TRP A 157 -9.82 -0.77 3.21
CA TRP A 157 -8.82 -0.16 2.36
C TRP A 157 -7.96 0.83 3.15
N TYR A 158 -8.58 1.77 3.85
CA TYR A 158 -7.88 2.70 4.75
C TYR A 158 -7.11 1.98 5.85
N ALA A 159 -7.67 0.90 6.42
CA ALA A 159 -6.98 0.10 7.43
C ALA A 159 -5.73 -0.58 6.87
N GLY A 160 -5.78 -1.06 5.63
CA GLY A 160 -4.64 -1.59 4.92
C GLY A 160 -3.57 -0.53 4.68
N CYS A 161 -3.95 0.63 4.13
CA CYS A 161 -3.03 1.75 3.92
C CYS A 161 -2.36 2.20 5.23
N TYR A 162 -3.12 2.37 6.31
CA TYR A 162 -2.56 2.74 7.63
C TYR A 162 -1.62 1.66 8.19
N SER A 163 -1.89 0.39 7.92
CA SER A 163 -1.01 -0.72 8.31
C SER A 163 0.35 -0.59 7.65
N ILE A 164 0.38 -0.22 6.37
CA ILE A 164 1.63 0.02 5.63
C ILE A 164 2.33 1.28 6.14
N LEU A 165 1.61 2.35 6.47
CA LEU A 165 2.19 3.55 7.08
C LEU A 165 2.86 3.27 8.41
N THR A 166 2.17 2.53 9.29
CA THR A 166 2.72 2.12 10.59
C THR A 166 3.98 1.28 10.39
N TRP A 167 3.95 0.34 9.44
CA TRP A 167 5.10 -0.50 9.13
C TRP A 167 6.28 0.32 8.57
N TYR A 168 6.00 1.24 7.65
CA TYR A 168 6.98 2.16 7.09
C TYR A 168 7.65 3.00 8.18
N ASN A 169 6.84 3.58 9.07
CA ASN A 169 7.32 4.39 10.19
C ASN A 169 8.26 3.58 11.10
N ASP A 170 7.82 2.39 11.49
CA ASP A 170 8.53 1.57 12.48
C ASP A 170 9.82 0.94 11.91
N GLU A 171 9.86 0.55 10.63
CA GLU A 171 11.00 -0.22 10.08
C GLU A 171 11.90 0.57 9.12
N ILE A 172 11.35 1.52 8.38
CA ILE A 172 12.10 2.25 7.35
C ILE A 172 12.51 3.62 7.87
N ARG A 173 11.53 4.39 8.36
CA ARG A 173 11.76 5.76 8.82
C ARG A 173 12.57 5.81 10.11
N ALA A 174 12.27 4.96 11.09
CA ALA A 174 13.03 4.89 12.35
C ALA A 174 14.52 4.53 12.19
N ARG A 175 14.94 4.08 11.00
CA ARG A 175 16.30 3.62 10.70
C ARG A 175 17.01 4.48 9.63
N THR A 176 16.44 5.64 9.29
CA THR A 176 16.99 6.64 8.36
C THR A 176 17.34 7.88 9.15
#